data_AF-A0A9E5F9W8-F1
#
_entry.id   AF-A0A9E5F9W8-F1
#
_cell.length_a   1.000
_cell.length_b   1.000
_cell.length_c   1.000
_cell.angle_alpha   90.00
_cell.angle_beta   90.00
_cell.angle_gamma   90.00
#
_symmetry.space_group_name_H-M   'P 1'
#
loop_
_entity.id
_entity.type
_entity.pdbx_description
1 polymer ?
#
loop_
_entity_poly.entity_id
_entity_poly.type
_entity_poly.pdbx_seq_one_letter_code
_entity_poly.pdbx_strand_id
1 'polypeptide(L)'
;MHYHQINVTPAIPSGRAEVYASPALQESIELMRQLVELNKDQHQCLKTMLANQDQSARWKGYLSRQSQVLPELGDSCKRALPHLEKALGHMVQDLTDRINEESDCIEEEFFLQEFLDRYGTRLNQIGTLINLVGPMADACPPREVKDQPQPPPT
;
A
#
# COMPACT_ATOMS: atom_id res chain seq x y z
N MET A 1 35.55 -4.42 44.32
CA MET A 1 34.61 -5.12 43.42
C MET A 1 35.43 -6.06 42.53
N HIS A 2 35.62 -7.31 42.96
CA HIS A 2 36.37 -8.31 42.20
C HIS A 2 35.38 -9.07 41.30
N TYR A 3 35.53 -8.97 39.98
CA TYR A 3 34.75 -9.76 39.03
C TYR A 3 35.39 -11.14 38.85
N HIS A 4 34.63 -12.20 39.10
CA HIS A 4 35.03 -13.56 38.73
C HIS A 4 34.67 -13.82 37.27
N GLN A 5 35.70 -14.04 36.44
CA GLN A 5 35.53 -14.56 35.09
C GLN A 5 35.29 -16.08 35.17
N ILE A 6 34.13 -16.53 34.71
CA ILE A 6 33.84 -17.96 34.53
C ILE A 6 34.31 -18.33 33.12
N ASN A 7 35.39 -19.10 33.03
CA ASN A 7 35.86 -19.67 31.77
C ASN A 7 35.08 -20.97 31.52
N VAL A 8 34.16 -20.94 30.54
CA VAL A 8 33.41 -22.12 30.11
C VAL A 8 34.16 -22.75 28.94
N THR A 9 35.03 -23.73 29.23
CA THR A 9 35.61 -24.61 28.22
C THR A 9 34.59 -25.70 27.87
N PRO A 10 34.08 -25.78 26.62
CA PRO A 10 33.26 -26.91 26.22
C PRO A 10 34.16 -28.14 26.04
N ALA A 11 33.86 -29.23 26.75
CA ALA A 11 34.42 -30.53 26.45
C ALA A 11 33.77 -31.05 25.15
N ILE A 12 34.56 -31.24 24.09
CA ILE A 12 34.11 -31.87 22.84
C ILE A 12 34.32 -33.38 23.01
N PRO A 13 33.26 -34.20 23.10
CA PRO A 13 33.43 -35.63 22.95
C PRO A 13 33.69 -35.96 21.48
N SER A 14 34.91 -36.43 21.19
CA SER A 14 35.26 -37.10 19.92
C SER A 14 34.46 -38.41 19.81
N GLY A 15 33.31 -38.32 19.15
CA GLY A 15 32.52 -39.45 18.71
C GLY A 15 31.74 -39.03 17.48
N ARG A 16 32.18 -39.47 16.30
CA ARG A 16 31.42 -39.31 15.05
C ARG A 16 30.21 -40.22 15.11
N ALA A 17 29.19 -39.82 15.86
CA ALA A 17 27.85 -40.36 15.73
C ALA A 17 27.27 -39.76 14.45
N GLU A 18 26.98 -40.59 13.46
CA GLU A 18 26.07 -40.18 12.40
C GLU A 18 24.73 -39.87 13.05
N VAL A 19 24.45 -38.57 13.20
CA VAL A 19 23.19 -38.07 13.74
C VAL A 19 22.13 -38.36 12.69
N TYR A 20 21.57 -39.57 12.71
CA TYR A 20 20.25 -39.79 12.17
C TYR A 20 19.30 -38.94 13.01
N ALA A 21 19.01 -37.72 12.53
CA ALA A 21 18.04 -36.86 13.16
C ALA A 21 16.75 -37.68 13.33
N SER A 22 16.31 -37.84 14.59
CA SER A 22 15.03 -38.49 14.88
C SER A 22 13.95 -37.85 14.02
N PRO A 23 13.00 -38.61 13.43
CA PRO A 23 11.94 -38.05 12.59
C PRO A 23 11.16 -36.93 13.29
N ALA A 24 11.01 -36.99 14.63
CA ALA A 24 10.41 -35.93 15.43
C ALA A 24 11.23 -34.61 15.45
N LEU A 25 12.56 -34.70 15.38
CA LEU A 25 13.42 -33.52 15.27
C LEU A 25 13.33 -32.91 13.87
N GLN A 26 13.21 -33.74 12.83
CA GLN A 26 13.02 -33.26 11.46
C GLN A 26 11.66 -32.56 11.31
N GLU A 27 10.59 -33.12 11.87
CA GLU A 27 9.27 -32.49 11.90
C GLU A 27 9.28 -31.19 12.71
N SER A 28 9.96 -31.16 13.86
CA SER A 28 10.14 -29.94 14.65
C SER A 28 10.90 -28.85 13.88
N ILE A 29 11.98 -29.20 13.18
CA ILE A 29 12.72 -28.28 12.32
C ILE A 29 11.84 -27.77 11.17
N GLU A 30 11.02 -28.63 10.59
CA GLU A 30 10.10 -28.26 9.52
C GLU A 30 9.01 -27.30 10.01
N LEU A 31 8.39 -27.57 11.15
CA LEU A 31 7.44 -26.66 11.79
C LEU A 31 8.09 -25.32 12.16
N MET A 32 9.33 -25.32 12.65
CA MET A 32 10.06 -24.08 12.93
C MET A 32 10.35 -23.29 11.65
N ARG A 33 10.68 -23.96 10.54
CA ARG A 33 10.87 -23.29 9.24
C ARG A 33 9.57 -22.69 8.74
N GLN A 34 8.46 -23.43 8.81
CA GLN A 34 7.13 -22.94 8.44
C GLN A 34 6.71 -21.75 9.31
N LEU A 35 6.98 -21.80 10.61
CA LEU A 35 6.70 -20.69 11.52
C LEU A 35 7.57 -19.47 11.19
N VAL A 36 8.85 -19.65 10.89
CA VAL A 36 9.73 -18.55 10.46
C VAL A 36 9.22 -17.91 9.17
N GLU A 37 8.77 -18.72 8.21
CA GLU A 37 8.23 -18.19 6.96
C GLU A 37 6.94 -17.39 7.20
N LEU A 38 6.02 -17.93 8.00
CA LEU A 38 4.82 -17.20 8.40
C LEU A 38 5.16 -15.88 9.12
N ASN A 39 6.19 -15.86 9.98
CA ASN A 39 6.61 -14.64 10.67
C ASN A 39 7.17 -13.59 9.69
N LYS A 40 7.89 -14.02 8.64
CA LYS A 40 8.35 -13.10 7.59
C LYS A 40 7.17 -12.49 6.83
N ASP A 41 6.19 -13.29 6.47
CA ASP A 41 5.00 -12.83 5.76
C ASP A 41 4.18 -11.85 6.62
N GLN A 42 3.99 -12.18 7.90
CA GLN A 42 3.33 -11.29 8.86
C GLN A 42 4.08 -9.97 9.01
N HIS A 43 5.41 -10.03 9.18
CA HIS A 43 6.23 -8.84 9.30
C HIS A 43 6.18 -7.97 8.04
N GLN A 44 6.16 -8.60 6.86
CA GLN A 44 6.00 -7.88 5.60
C GLN A 44 4.64 -7.20 5.49
N CYS A 45 3.56 -7.87 5.89
CA CYS A 45 2.22 -7.29 5.94
C CYS A 45 2.18 -6.08 6.90
N LEU A 46 2.73 -6.21 8.11
CA LEU A 46 2.79 -5.13 9.08
C LEU A 46 3.58 -3.91 8.57
N LYS A 47 4.70 -4.13 7.87
CA LYS A 47 5.47 -3.04 7.24
C LYS A 47 4.63 -2.27 6.22
N THR A 48 3.88 -2.97 5.37
CA THR A 48 2.98 -2.35 4.40
C THR A 48 1.87 -1.55 5.09
N MET A 49 1.26 -2.11 6.14
CA MET A 49 0.24 -1.40 6.91
C MET A 49 0.76 -0.12 7.56
N LEU A 50 1.97 -0.16 8.14
CA LEU A 50 2.60 1.00 8.76
C LEU A 50 2.92 2.09 7.73
N ALA A 51 3.41 1.72 6.55
CA ALA A 51 3.67 2.67 5.47
C ALA A 51 2.39 3.40 5.03
N ASN A 52 1.27 2.67 4.90
CA ASN A 52 -0.02 3.24 4.55
C ASN A 52 -0.56 4.18 5.65
N GLN A 53 -0.36 3.83 6.92
CA GLN A 53 -0.77 4.66 8.05
C GLN A 53 0.02 5.97 8.12
N ASP A 54 1.34 5.92 7.92
CA ASP A 54 2.20 7.12 7.90
C ASP A 54 1.76 8.08 6.78
N GLN A 55 1.50 7.54 5.58
CA GLN A 55 1.02 8.35 4.46
C GLN A 55 -0.32 9.04 4.79
N SER A 56 -1.27 8.32 5.40
CA SER A 56 -2.55 8.91 5.83
C SER A 56 -2.36 10.01 6.89
N ALA A 57 -1.50 9.78 7.89
CA ALA A 57 -1.21 10.76 8.94
C ALA A 57 -0.58 12.05 8.36
N ARG A 58 0.32 11.90 7.38
CA ARG A 58 0.94 13.03 6.67
C ARG A 58 -0.09 13.88 5.94
N TRP A 59 -1.02 13.25 5.21
CA TRP A 59 -2.09 13.97 4.51
C TRP A 59 -3.06 14.67 5.47
N LYS A 60 -3.43 14.02 6.58
CA LYS A 60 -4.24 14.64 7.64
C LYS A 60 -3.55 15.89 8.21
N GLY A 61 -2.26 15.81 8.50
CA GLY A 61 -1.46 16.94 8.97
C GLY A 61 -1.38 18.08 7.94
N TYR A 62 -1.24 17.75 6.66
CA TYR A 62 -1.25 18.74 5.58
C TYR A 62 -2.60 19.46 5.47
N LEU A 63 -3.71 18.72 5.42
CA LEU A 63 -5.06 19.29 5.34
C LEU A 63 -5.39 20.15 6.57
N SER A 64 -4.97 19.73 7.78
CA SER A 64 -5.14 20.54 8.98
C SER A 64 -4.40 21.88 8.89
N ARG A 65 -3.16 21.89 8.38
CA ARG A 65 -2.41 23.14 8.16
C ARG A 65 -3.04 24.03 7.08
N GLN A 66 -3.55 23.42 6.01
CA GLN A 66 -4.16 24.15 4.89
C GLN A 66 -5.61 24.57 5.17
N SER A 67 -6.24 24.07 6.22
CA SER A 67 -7.65 24.39 6.57
C SER A 67 -7.93 25.89 6.71
N GLN A 68 -6.93 26.68 7.10
CA GLN A 68 -7.06 28.13 7.25
C GLN A 68 -7.05 28.88 5.90
N VAL A 69 -6.42 28.29 4.87
CA VAL A 69 -6.24 28.92 3.55
C VAL A 69 -7.20 28.34 2.52
N LEU A 70 -7.44 27.02 2.58
CA LEU A 70 -8.27 26.24 1.66
C LEU A 70 -9.18 25.30 2.46
N PRO A 71 -10.22 25.83 3.12
CA PRO A 71 -11.10 25.05 4.01
C PRO A 71 -11.88 23.95 3.26
N GLU A 72 -12.16 24.14 1.97
CA GLU A 72 -12.92 23.18 1.16
C GLU A 72 -12.05 22.20 0.37
N LEU A 73 -10.72 22.19 0.58
CA LEU A 73 -9.81 21.35 -0.21
C LEU A 73 -10.16 19.86 -0.08
N GLY A 74 -10.36 19.37 1.14
CA GLY A 74 -10.68 17.96 1.38
C GLY A 74 -12.03 17.55 0.81
N ASP A 75 -13.06 18.39 0.97
CA ASP A 75 -14.40 18.15 0.39
C ASP A 75 -14.37 18.24 -1.14
N SER A 76 -13.55 19.12 -1.70
CA SER A 76 -13.35 19.22 -3.16
C SER A 76 -12.60 18.01 -3.71
N CYS A 77 -11.60 17.47 -2.98
CA CYS A 77 -10.96 16.21 -3.32
C CYS A 77 -11.95 15.03 -3.28
N LYS A 78 -12.78 14.94 -2.24
CA LYS A 78 -13.85 13.92 -2.15
C LYS A 78 -14.86 14.00 -3.31
N ARG A 79 -15.23 15.22 -3.74
CA ARG A 79 -16.12 15.42 -4.89
C ARG A 79 -15.44 15.12 -6.22
N ALA A 80 -14.17 15.49 -6.37
CA ALA A 80 -13.42 15.30 -7.61
C ALA A 80 -13.05 13.82 -7.86
N LEU A 81 -12.75 13.07 -6.80
CA LEU A 81 -12.31 11.66 -6.89
C LEU A 81 -13.23 10.77 -7.75
N PRO A 82 -14.56 10.68 -7.53
CA PRO A 82 -15.43 9.83 -8.34
C PRO A 82 -15.50 10.28 -9.80
N HIS A 83 -15.31 11.57 -10.09
CA HIS A 83 -15.25 12.06 -11.47
C HIS A 83 -13.95 11.64 -12.16
N LEU A 84 -12.82 11.66 -11.44
CA LEU A 84 -11.54 11.18 -11.94
C LEU A 84 -11.55 9.67 -12.18
N GLU A 85 -12.10 8.90 -11.24
CA GLU A 85 -12.26 7.44 -11.38
C GLU A 85 -13.14 7.09 -12.57
N LYS A 86 -14.25 7.81 -12.76
CA LYS A 86 -15.11 7.64 -13.94
C LYS A 86 -14.37 7.95 -15.25
N ALA A 87 -13.58 9.02 -15.29
CA ALA A 87 -12.79 9.38 -16.47
C ALA A 87 -11.69 8.34 -16.77
N LEU A 88 -11.05 7.78 -15.74
CA LEU A 88 -10.12 6.66 -15.90
C LEU A 88 -10.86 5.43 -16.45
N GLY A 89 -12.03 5.11 -15.89
CA GLY A 89 -12.86 4.00 -16.36
C GLY A 89 -13.24 4.13 -17.84
N HIS A 90 -13.66 5.33 -18.27
CA HIS A 90 -13.94 5.60 -19.68
C HIS A 90 -12.69 5.46 -20.56
N MET A 91 -11.52 5.96 -20.13
CA MET A 91 -10.29 5.77 -20.90
C MET A 91 -9.88 4.30 -21.02
N VAL A 92 -10.03 3.51 -19.96
CA VAL A 92 -9.73 2.08 -19.99
C VAL A 92 -10.73 1.34 -20.89
N GLN A 93 -12.00 1.73 -20.87
CA GLN A 93 -13.01 1.18 -21.77
C GLN A 93 -12.66 1.48 -23.24
N ASP A 94 -12.43 2.75 -23.58
CA ASP A 94 -12.05 3.17 -24.93
C ASP A 94 -10.77 2.46 -25.41
N LEU A 95 -9.81 2.26 -24.50
CA LEU A 95 -8.58 1.50 -24.74
C LEU A 95 -8.89 0.04 -25.08
N THR A 96 -9.73 -0.61 -24.28
CA THR A 96 -10.08 -2.02 -24.43
C THR A 96 -10.86 -2.26 -25.71
N ASP A 97 -11.79 -1.37 -26.05
CA ASP A 97 -12.58 -1.45 -27.27
C ASP A 97 -11.68 -1.37 -28.51
N ARG A 98 -10.73 -0.43 -28.52
CA ARG A 98 -9.75 -0.31 -29.61
C ARG A 98 -8.82 -1.52 -29.75
N ILE A 99 -8.39 -2.09 -28.62
CA ILE A 99 -7.57 -3.32 -28.66
C ILE A 99 -8.35 -4.47 -29.28
N ASN A 100 -9.64 -4.57 -29.00
CA ASN A 100 -10.50 -5.62 -29.55
C ASN A 100 -10.84 -5.38 -31.03
N GLU A 101 -10.93 -4.13 -31.47
CA GLU A 101 -11.20 -3.76 -32.86
C GLU A 101 -9.95 -3.89 -33.76
N GLU A 102 -8.77 -3.56 -33.24
CA GLU A 102 -7.49 -3.54 -33.96
C GLU A 102 -6.58 -4.71 -33.56
N SER A 103 -7.15 -5.82 -33.07
CA SER A 103 -6.41 -6.94 -32.45
C SER A 103 -5.29 -7.49 -33.33
N ASP A 104 -5.54 -7.58 -34.64
CA ASP A 104 -4.59 -8.12 -35.62
C ASP A 104 -3.42 -7.16 -35.90
N CYS A 105 -3.59 -5.86 -35.66
CA CYS A 105 -2.54 -4.84 -35.85
C CYS A 105 -1.65 -4.68 -34.61
N ILE A 106 -2.19 -4.90 -33.41
CA ILE A 106 -1.46 -4.73 -32.14
C ILE A 106 -0.45 -5.86 -31.88
N GLU A 107 -0.56 -6.99 -32.58
CA GLU A 107 0.47 -8.04 -32.58
C GLU A 107 1.81 -7.54 -33.17
N GLU A 108 1.78 -6.47 -33.99
CA GLU A 108 2.97 -5.87 -34.57
C GLU A 108 3.58 -4.83 -33.61
N GLU A 109 4.85 -5.05 -33.22
CA GLU A 109 5.57 -4.31 -32.17
C GLU A 109 5.52 -2.77 -32.35
N PHE A 110 5.53 -2.31 -33.61
CA PHE A 110 5.41 -0.89 -33.94
C PHE A 110 4.06 -0.29 -33.54
N PHE A 111 2.95 -0.96 -33.86
CA PHE A 111 1.61 -0.50 -33.54
C PHE A 111 1.33 -0.56 -32.05
N LEU A 112 1.86 -1.57 -31.35
CA LEU A 112 1.82 -1.62 -29.89
C LEU A 112 2.54 -0.41 -29.27
N GLN A 113 3.72 -0.04 -29.79
CA GLN A 113 4.47 1.08 -29.25
C GLN A 113 3.78 2.44 -29.49
N GLU A 114 3.22 2.66 -30.68
CA GLU A 114 2.43 3.86 -30.98
C GLU A 114 1.16 3.94 -30.11
N PHE A 115 0.52 2.80 -29.89
CA PHE A 115 -0.62 2.68 -29.00
C PHE A 115 -0.25 3.04 -27.54
N LEU A 116 0.84 2.46 -27.03
CA LEU A 116 1.35 2.77 -25.68
C LEU A 116 1.73 4.24 -25.54
N ASP A 117 2.35 4.86 -26.54
CA ASP A 117 2.69 6.29 -26.49
C ASP A 117 1.43 7.16 -26.42
N ARG A 118 0.40 6.82 -27.20
CA ARG A 118 -0.85 7.58 -27.28
C ARG A 118 -1.69 7.50 -26.01
N TYR A 119 -1.80 6.31 -25.41
CA TYR A 119 -2.68 6.07 -24.27
C TYR A 119 -1.94 6.02 -22.93
N GLY A 120 -0.72 5.51 -22.92
CA GLY A 120 0.07 5.30 -21.69
C GLY A 120 0.35 6.59 -20.93
N THR A 121 0.70 7.68 -21.63
CA THR A 121 0.95 8.98 -20.97
C THR A 121 -0.31 9.51 -20.28
N ARG A 122 -1.47 9.46 -20.93
CA ARG A 122 -2.73 9.98 -20.37
C ARG A 122 -3.23 9.12 -19.21
N LEU A 123 -3.15 7.80 -19.34
CA LEU A 123 -3.49 6.86 -18.27
C LEU A 123 -2.59 7.05 -17.05
N ASN A 124 -1.28 7.21 -17.27
CA ASN A 124 -0.34 7.47 -16.19
C ASN A 124 -0.62 8.82 -15.48
N GLN A 125 -0.94 9.86 -16.25
CA GLN A 125 -1.29 11.18 -15.69
C GLN A 125 -2.54 11.12 -14.81
N ILE A 126 -3.63 10.50 -15.28
CA ILE A 126 -4.85 10.41 -14.47
C ILE A 126 -4.65 9.48 -13.27
N GLY A 127 -3.91 8.38 -13.42
CA GLY A 127 -3.54 7.50 -12.31
C GLY A 127 -2.73 8.24 -11.24
N THR A 128 -1.79 9.09 -11.66
CA THR A 128 -1.02 9.95 -10.76
C THR A 128 -1.92 10.93 -10.01
N LEU A 129 -2.89 11.54 -10.69
CA LEU A 129 -3.85 12.45 -10.07
C LEU A 129 -4.74 11.71 -9.05
N ILE A 130 -5.24 10.52 -9.38
CA ILE A 130 -6.03 9.71 -8.45
C ILE A 130 -5.18 9.29 -7.23
N ASN A 131 -3.93 8.88 -7.45
CA ASN A 131 -3.02 8.52 -6.36
C ASN A 131 -2.66 9.70 -5.44
N LEU A 132 -2.74 10.93 -5.96
CA LEU A 132 -2.57 12.14 -5.15
C LEU A 132 -3.86 12.52 -4.41
N VAL A 133 -4.99 12.53 -5.11
CA VAL A 133 -6.28 13.02 -4.59
C VAL A 133 -6.95 12.01 -3.68
N GLY A 134 -6.81 10.70 -3.93
CA GLY A 134 -7.43 9.62 -3.15
C GLY A 134 -7.05 9.67 -1.67
N PRO A 135 -5.75 9.61 -1.31
CA PRO A 135 -5.32 9.71 0.08
C PRO A 135 -5.72 11.03 0.77
N MET A 136 -5.82 12.12 0.00
CA MET A 136 -6.30 13.41 0.52
C MET A 136 -7.81 13.39 0.79
N ALA A 137 -8.60 12.77 -0.07
CA ALA A 137 -10.03 12.59 0.13
C ALA A 137 -10.31 11.72 1.38
N ASP A 138 -9.58 10.62 1.55
CA ASP A 138 -9.72 9.71 2.70
C ASP A 138 -9.25 10.34 4.02
N ALA A 139 -8.20 11.18 3.96
CA ALA A 139 -7.68 11.89 5.12
C ALA A 139 -8.59 13.01 5.62
N CYS A 140 -9.53 13.51 4.81
CA CYS A 140 -10.38 14.62 5.19
C CYS A 140 -11.43 14.18 6.25
N PRO A 141 -11.42 14.76 7.47
CA PRO A 141 -12.46 14.49 8.45
C PRO A 141 -13.84 14.95 7.93
N PRO A 142 -14.94 14.30 8.33
CA PRO A 142 -16.28 14.81 8.07
C PRO A 142 -16.43 16.18 8.73
N ARG A 143 -16.89 17.19 7.97
CA ARG A 143 -17.19 18.50 8.53
C ARG A 143 -18.47 18.37 9.37
N GLU A 144 -18.37 18.56 10.68
CA GLU A 144 -19.56 18.70 11.53
C GLU A 144 -20.32 19.96 11.08
N VAL A 145 -21.53 19.75 10.57
CA VAL A 145 -22.47 20.82 10.21
C VAL A 145 -22.95 21.46 11.52
N LYS A 146 -22.22 22.49 11.97
CA LYS A 146 -22.64 23.32 13.10
C LYS A 146 -23.60 24.40 12.57
N ASP A 147 -24.79 23.97 12.17
CA ASP A 147 -25.89 24.88 11.80
C ASP A 147 -27.18 24.40 12.46
N GLN A 148 -27.40 24.87 13.69
CA GLN A 148 -28.73 24.95 14.28
C GLN A 148 -28.88 26.35 14.87
N PRO A 149 -29.78 27.19 14.32
CA PRO A 149 -30.09 28.49 14.92
C PRO A 149 -30.81 28.23 16.24
N GLN A 150 -30.19 28.66 17.33
CA GLN A 150 -30.75 28.62 18.67
C GLN A 150 -32.02 29.49 18.69
N PRO A 151 -33.22 28.95 19.01
CA PRO A 151 -34.42 29.76 19.09
C PRO A 151 -34.32 30.73 20.28
N PRO A 152 -34.89 31.96 20.17
CA PRO A 152 -34.75 32.98 21.20
C PRO A 152 -35.40 32.54 22.52
N PRO A 153 -34.80 32.89 23.68
CA PRO A 153 -35.42 32.62 24.97
C PRO A 153 -36.72 33.42 25.10
N THR A 154 -37.78 32.71 25.50
CA THR A 154 -39.11 33.26 25.79
C THR A 154 -39.11 34.03 27.10
#